data_AF-B0WZ04-F1
#
_entry.id   AF-B0WZ04-F1
#
_cell.length_a   1.000
_cell.length_b   1.000
_cell.length_c   1.000
_cell.angle_alpha   90.00
_cell.angle_beta   90.00
_cell.angle_gamma   90.00
#
_symmetry.space_group_name_H-M   'P 1'
#
loop_
_entity.id
_entity.type
_entity.pdbx_description
1 polymer ?
#
loop_
_entity_poly.entity_id
_entity_poly.type
_entity_poly.pdbx_seq_one_letter_code
_entity_poly.pdbx_strand_id
1 'polypeptide(L)'
;MDSLEPDPNSDASFIDYGTLRVSKKSRNLFVIAGYFEYLQNLDDDTKVMYAIYLNDNKKPMISGEKGYCQVLEGDSGVMHRLRELSNLPPRGTCPFPRGKYTINNYELDDTQLPIAVPPGQYSLVMKMVEANQVKAGYTIKVTIK
;
A
#
# COMPACT_ATOMS: atom_id res chain seq x y z
N MET A 1 10.72 5.93 6.52
CA MET A 1 9.31 5.69 6.80
C MET A 1 9.04 5.92 8.26
N ASP A 2 8.17 6.88 8.50
CA ASP A 2 7.88 7.46 9.80
C ASP A 2 6.59 6.87 10.38
N SER A 3 5.58 6.57 9.54
CA SER A 3 4.39 5.83 9.95
C SER A 3 3.70 5.08 8.81
N LEU A 4 2.94 4.04 9.17
CA LEU A 4 1.92 3.36 8.37
C LEU A 4 0.64 3.34 9.20
N GLU A 5 -0.37 4.07 8.75
CA GLU A 5 -1.61 4.26 9.50
C GLU A 5 -2.79 3.78 8.65
N PRO A 6 -3.60 2.83 9.13
CA PRO A 6 -4.88 2.49 8.50
C PRO A 6 -5.79 3.73 8.35
N ASP A 7 -6.62 3.78 7.30
CA ASP A 7 -7.65 4.82 7.21
C ASP A 7 -8.66 4.62 8.35
N PRO A 8 -8.89 5.63 9.22
CA PRO A 8 -9.78 5.50 10.37
C PRO A 8 -11.25 5.24 9.99
N ASN A 9 -11.63 5.49 8.73
CA ASN A 9 -12.98 5.27 8.22
C ASN A 9 -13.09 3.98 7.41
N SER A 10 -12.13 3.06 7.57
CA SER A 10 -12.19 1.77 6.91
C SER A 10 -13.39 0.97 7.38
N ASP A 11 -14.02 0.28 6.44
CA ASP A 11 -15.12 -0.63 6.67
C ASP A 11 -14.58 -1.93 7.27
N ALA A 12 -14.91 -2.19 8.54
CA ALA A 12 -14.48 -3.41 9.25
C ALA A 12 -15.09 -4.69 8.67
N SER A 13 -16.11 -4.59 7.80
CA SER A 13 -16.63 -5.73 7.03
C SER A 13 -15.87 -5.98 5.73
N PHE A 14 -14.97 -5.07 5.35
CA PHE A 14 -14.16 -5.15 4.13
C PHE A 14 -12.73 -5.63 4.42
N ILE A 15 -12.08 -5.11 5.47
CA ILE A 15 -10.69 -5.44 5.81
C ILE A 15 -10.46 -5.54 7.32
N ASP A 16 -9.66 -6.52 7.73
CA ASP A 16 -8.96 -6.55 9.03
C ASP A 16 -7.48 -6.21 8.80
N TYR A 17 -7.03 -5.11 9.41
CA TYR A 17 -5.65 -4.64 9.32
C TYR A 17 -4.64 -5.53 10.07
N GLY A 18 -5.14 -6.41 10.95
CA GLY A 18 -4.37 -7.43 11.63
C GLY A 18 -3.15 -6.87 12.37
N THR A 19 -1.98 -7.40 12.03
CA THR A 19 -0.69 -7.05 12.66
C THR A 19 0.27 -6.37 11.70
N LEU A 20 -0.21 -5.99 10.50
CA LEU A 20 0.64 -5.36 9.50
C LEU A 20 1.23 -4.07 10.05
N ARG A 21 2.56 -4.01 10.12
CA ARG A 21 3.29 -2.88 10.68
C ARG A 21 4.59 -2.65 9.95
N VAL A 22 5.09 -1.43 10.07
CA VAL A 22 6.43 -1.07 9.59
C VAL A 22 7.35 -0.83 10.77
N SER A 23 8.56 -1.36 10.67
CA SER A 23 9.62 -1.21 11.66
C SER A 23 10.89 -0.68 10.99
N LYS A 24 11.54 0.30 11.61
CA LYS A 24 12.83 0.79 11.15
C LYS A 24 13.94 -0.15 11.61
N LYS A 25 14.69 -0.74 10.68
CA LYS A 25 15.85 -1.60 10.99
C LYS A 25 17.17 -0.84 11.00
N SER A 26 17.35 0.10 10.07
CA SER A 26 18.55 0.94 10.00
C SER A 26 18.19 2.35 9.53
N ARG A 27 19.18 3.21 9.25
CA ARG A 27 18.93 4.59 8.79
C ARG A 27 18.04 4.62 7.53
N ASN A 28 18.26 3.66 6.63
CA ASN A 28 17.77 3.63 5.25
C ASN A 28 17.08 2.28 4.93
N LEU A 29 16.67 1.54 5.96
CA LEU A 29 16.06 0.22 5.82
C LEU A 29 14.83 0.12 6.70
N PHE A 30 13.68 -0.08 6.07
CA PHE A 30 12.40 -0.30 6.70
C PHE A 30 11.92 -1.72 6.39
N VAL A 31 11.28 -2.34 7.37
CA VAL A 31 10.76 -3.69 7.25
C VAL A 31 9.27 -3.66 7.46
N ILE A 32 8.52 -4.14 6.48
CA ILE A 32 7.08 -4.34 6.56
C ILE A 32 6.84 -5.82 6.88
N ALA A 33 6.12 -6.09 7.97
CA ALA A 33 5.81 -7.46 8.38
C ALA A 33 4.47 -7.54 9.10
N GLY A 34 3.85 -8.70 9.04
CA GLY A 34 2.59 -9.00 9.72
C GLY A 34 1.58 -9.61 8.77
N TYR A 35 0.30 -9.41 9.09
CA TYR A 35 -0.79 -9.86 8.24
C TYR A 35 -1.92 -8.84 8.20
N PHE A 36 -2.70 -8.91 7.13
CA PHE A 36 -4.02 -8.31 7.00
C PHE A 36 -4.96 -9.34 6.38
N GLU A 37 -6.26 -9.12 6.45
CA GLU A 37 -7.27 -10.02 5.88
C GLU A 37 -8.32 -9.23 5.12
N TYR A 38 -8.54 -9.60 3.86
CA TYR A 38 -9.69 -9.12 3.11
C TYR A 38 -10.88 -10.04 3.36
N LEU A 39 -12.02 -9.46 3.68
CA LEU A 39 -13.22 -10.20 4.06
C LEU A 39 -14.16 -10.46 2.86
N GLN A 40 -13.90 -9.80 1.74
CA GLN A 40 -14.56 -9.98 0.45
C GLN A 40 -13.54 -10.13 -0.68
N ASN A 41 -13.98 -10.67 -1.83
CA ASN A 41 -13.15 -10.71 -3.03
C ASN A 41 -13.05 -9.29 -3.61
N LEU A 42 -11.91 -8.96 -4.20
CA LEU A 42 -11.67 -7.65 -4.80
C LEU A 42 -11.45 -7.79 -6.30
N ASP A 43 -12.17 -7.00 -7.08
CA ASP A 43 -12.00 -6.89 -8.53
C ASP A 43 -11.86 -5.42 -8.94
N ASP A 44 -12.02 -5.12 -10.22
CA ASP A 44 -11.90 -3.77 -10.74
C ASP A 44 -13.09 -2.86 -10.41
N ASP A 45 -14.17 -3.35 -9.78
CA ASP A 45 -15.22 -2.49 -9.19
C ASP A 45 -14.70 -1.82 -7.92
N THR A 46 -13.73 -2.43 -7.24
CA THR A 46 -12.91 -1.75 -6.23
C THR A 46 -11.82 -0.92 -6.92
N LYS A 47 -11.91 0.40 -6.79
CA LYS A 47 -10.91 1.36 -7.28
C LYS A 47 -9.88 1.65 -6.22
N VAL A 48 -8.61 1.62 -6.60
CA VAL A 48 -7.48 2.08 -5.79
C VAL A 48 -7.15 3.50 -6.21
N MET A 49 -7.50 4.46 -5.35
CA MET A 49 -7.09 5.85 -5.46
C MET A 49 -5.78 6.04 -4.70
N TYR A 50 -4.79 6.69 -5.31
CA TYR A 50 -3.53 7.04 -4.65
C TYR A 50 -3.20 8.52 -4.84
N ALA A 51 -2.59 9.11 -3.84
CA ALA A 51 -2.13 10.50 -3.85
C ALA A 51 -0.84 10.63 -3.04
N ILE A 52 0.17 11.27 -3.64
CA ILE A 52 1.46 11.56 -3.02
C ILE A 52 1.58 13.05 -2.81
N TYR A 53 1.76 13.45 -1.56
CA TYR A 53 1.98 14.82 -1.12
C TYR A 53 3.42 15.00 -0.70
N LEU A 54 4.00 16.17 -0.99
CA LEU A 54 5.32 16.59 -0.52
C LEU A 54 5.17 17.76 0.43
N ASN A 55 5.75 17.62 1.61
CA ASN A 55 5.59 18.52 2.76
C ASN A 55 4.10 18.75 3.06
N ASP A 56 3.75 19.91 3.61
CA ASP A 56 2.37 20.25 3.95
C ASP A 56 1.55 20.79 2.76
N ASN A 57 1.93 20.41 1.52
CA ASN A 57 1.19 20.84 0.34
C ASN A 57 -0.21 20.25 0.32
N LYS A 58 -1.21 21.10 0.06
CA LYS A 58 -2.63 20.67 -0.03
C LYS A 58 -2.96 19.93 -1.33
N LYS A 59 -2.14 20.10 -2.37
CA LYS A 59 -2.32 19.44 -3.67
C LYS A 59 -1.31 18.30 -3.81
N PRO A 60 -1.73 17.11 -4.25
CA PRO A 60 -0.79 16.03 -4.49
C PRO A 60 0.12 16.37 -5.68
N MET A 61 1.38 15.95 -5.60
CA MET A 61 2.32 16.03 -6.73
C MET A 61 1.99 14.97 -7.78
N ILE A 62 1.59 13.79 -7.31
CA ILE A 62 1.22 12.65 -8.13
C ILE A 62 -0.06 12.08 -7.54
N SER A 63 -1.06 11.87 -8.38
CA SER A 63 -2.28 11.17 -7.98
C SER A 63 -2.84 10.39 -9.16
N GLY A 64 -3.59 9.35 -8.88
CA GLY A 64 -4.27 8.57 -9.90
C GLY A 64 -5.24 7.58 -9.29
N GLU A 65 -5.90 6.86 -10.18
CA GLU A 65 -6.87 5.83 -9.85
C GLU A 65 -6.72 4.69 -10.83
N LYS A 66 -6.81 3.45 -10.33
CA LYS A 66 -6.86 2.23 -11.13
C LYS A 66 -7.78 1.21 -10.48
N GLY A 67 -8.31 0.26 -11.25
CA GLY A 67 -8.98 -0.90 -10.68
C GLY A 67 -8.01 -1.75 -9.85
N TYR A 68 -8.51 -2.44 -8.83
CA TYR A 68 -7.66 -3.22 -7.92
C TYR A 68 -6.84 -4.29 -8.67
N CYS A 69 -7.44 -4.99 -9.63
CA CYS A 69 -6.74 -5.98 -10.44
C CYS A 69 -5.67 -5.36 -11.33
N GLN A 70 -5.96 -4.20 -11.91
CA GLN A 70 -5.00 -3.45 -12.73
C GLN A 70 -3.77 -3.01 -11.92
N VAL A 71 -3.93 -2.71 -10.62
CA VAL A 71 -2.80 -2.41 -9.72
C VAL A 71 -1.92 -3.66 -9.53
N LEU A 72 -2.55 -4.83 -9.33
CA LEU A 72 -1.85 -6.09 -9.08
C LEU A 72 -1.14 -6.67 -10.31
N GLU A 73 -1.64 -6.36 -11.52
CA GLU A 73 -1.03 -6.72 -12.79
C GLU A 73 0.20 -5.86 -13.13
N GLY A 74 0.32 -4.70 -12.50
CA GLY A 74 1.42 -3.76 -12.70
C GLY A 74 2.77 -4.42 -12.41
N ASP A 75 3.69 -4.34 -13.38
CA ASP A 75 5.02 -4.94 -13.31
C ASP A 75 6.02 -4.07 -12.54
N SER A 76 5.59 -3.57 -11.39
CA SER A 76 6.48 -2.82 -10.49
C SER A 76 7.40 -3.80 -9.77
N GLY A 77 8.69 -3.45 -9.63
CA GLY A 77 9.63 -4.24 -8.85
C GLY A 77 9.17 -4.46 -7.40
N VAL A 78 8.32 -3.57 -6.87
CA VAL A 78 7.68 -3.69 -5.55
C VAL A 78 6.75 -4.91 -5.50
N MET A 79 5.84 -5.07 -6.47
CA MET A 79 4.90 -6.18 -6.48
C MET A 79 5.58 -7.54 -6.68
N HIS A 80 6.66 -7.58 -7.47
CA HIS A 80 7.45 -8.80 -7.64
C HIS A 80 8.06 -9.26 -6.30
N ARG A 81 8.83 -8.38 -5.64
CA ARG A 81 9.48 -8.68 -4.36
C ARG A 81 8.47 -8.93 -3.24
N LEU A 82 7.32 -8.27 -3.28
CA LEU A 82 6.26 -8.50 -2.31
C LEU A 82 5.69 -9.93 -2.44
N ARG A 83 5.45 -10.43 -3.66
CA ARG A 83 4.96 -11.80 -3.88
C ARG A 83 5.97 -12.86 -3.42
N GLU A 84 7.27 -12.62 -3.57
CA GLU A 84 8.31 -13.54 -3.05
C GLU A 84 8.31 -13.64 -1.52
N LEU A 85 7.92 -12.55 -0.85
CA LEU A 85 7.94 -12.42 0.62
C LEU A 85 6.55 -12.51 1.24
N SER A 86 5.53 -12.99 0.51
CA SER A 86 4.16 -13.07 1.00
C SER A 86 3.45 -14.33 0.51
N ASN A 87 2.25 -14.57 1.03
CA ASN A 87 1.32 -15.55 0.48
C ASN A 87 0.32 -14.92 -0.50
N LEU A 88 0.66 -13.78 -1.12
CA LEU A 88 -0.18 -13.19 -2.16
C LEU A 88 -0.38 -14.21 -3.30
N PRO A 89 -1.57 -14.24 -3.93
CA PRO A 89 -1.84 -15.16 -5.03
C PRO A 89 -0.87 -14.92 -6.21
N PRO A 90 -0.84 -15.80 -7.22
CA PRO A 90 -0.08 -15.57 -8.43
C PRO A 90 -0.46 -14.27 -9.17
N ARG A 91 0.42 -13.80 -10.06
CA ARG A 91 0.11 -12.69 -10.97
C ARG A 91 -1.07 -13.08 -11.88
N GLY A 92 -1.96 -12.13 -12.15
CA GLY A 92 -3.16 -12.37 -12.97
C GLY A 92 -4.30 -13.08 -12.24
N THR A 93 -4.14 -13.43 -10.96
CA THR A 93 -5.27 -13.92 -10.15
C THR A 93 -6.22 -12.78 -9.84
N CYS A 94 -7.30 -12.73 -10.60
CA CYS A 94 -8.44 -11.84 -10.38
C CYS A 94 -9.77 -12.56 -10.65
N PRO A 95 -10.84 -12.33 -9.86
CA PRO A 95 -10.89 -11.45 -8.68
C PRO A 95 -9.91 -11.90 -7.59
N PHE A 96 -9.29 -10.93 -6.93
CA PHE A 96 -8.35 -11.17 -5.84
C PHE A 96 -9.12 -11.80 -4.68
N PRO A 97 -8.74 -13.01 -4.24
CA PRO A 97 -9.56 -13.75 -3.30
C PRO A 97 -9.62 -13.05 -1.95
N ARG A 98 -10.73 -13.21 -1.24
CA ARG A 98 -10.76 -12.93 0.19
C ARG A 98 -9.83 -13.86 0.94
N GLY A 99 -9.35 -13.43 2.09
CA GLY A 99 -8.57 -14.25 3.00
C GLY A 99 -7.44 -13.50 3.66
N LYS A 100 -6.69 -14.25 4.46
CA LYS A 100 -5.58 -13.75 5.27
C LYS A 100 -4.28 -13.74 4.47
N TYR A 101 -3.70 -12.56 4.35
CA TYR A 101 -2.46 -12.30 3.65
C TYR A 101 -1.35 -11.93 4.63
N THR A 102 -0.22 -12.62 4.53
CA THR A 102 0.96 -12.44 5.36
C THR A 102 2.09 -11.84 4.55
N ILE A 103 2.79 -10.87 5.12
CA ILE A 103 4.00 -10.28 4.55
C ILE A 103 5.14 -10.58 5.51
N ASN A 104 6.19 -11.22 5.00
CA ASN A 104 7.32 -11.71 5.76
C ASN A 104 8.55 -10.82 5.53
N ASN A 105 8.69 -9.81 6.39
CA ASN A 105 9.87 -8.93 6.43
C ASN A 105 10.22 -8.33 5.07
N TYR A 106 9.23 -7.74 4.38
CA TYR A 106 9.50 -7.00 3.15
C TYR A 106 10.39 -5.80 3.45
N GLU A 107 11.60 -5.83 2.89
CA GLU A 107 12.58 -4.76 3.05
C GLU A 107 12.35 -3.68 2.00
N LEU A 108 11.99 -2.49 2.50
CA LEU A 108 11.92 -1.26 1.74
C LEU A 108 13.19 -0.44 2.07
N ASP A 109 14.07 -0.33 1.10
CA ASP A 109 15.27 0.51 1.19
C ASP A 109 15.18 1.73 0.26
N ASP A 110 16.04 2.70 0.51
CA ASP A 110 16.08 3.96 -0.24
C ASP A 110 16.46 3.78 -1.72
N THR A 111 17.04 2.63 -2.11
CA THR A 111 17.40 2.35 -3.51
C THR A 111 16.18 1.96 -4.35
N GLN A 112 15.11 1.50 -3.71
CA GLN A 112 13.82 1.25 -4.35
C GLN A 112 13.00 2.54 -4.56
N LEU A 113 13.40 3.65 -3.93
CA LEU A 113 12.82 4.95 -4.18
C LEU A 113 13.45 5.56 -5.44
N PRO A 114 12.67 6.17 -6.35
CA PRO A 114 13.25 6.78 -7.55
C PRO A 114 14.31 7.82 -7.19
N ILE A 115 15.47 7.77 -7.85
CA ILE A 115 16.64 8.65 -7.58
C ILE A 115 16.30 10.15 -7.71
N ALA A 116 15.21 10.50 -8.41
CA ALA A 116 14.78 11.87 -8.67
C ALA A 116 13.77 12.44 -7.65
N VAL A 117 13.54 11.78 -6.51
CA VAL A 117 12.59 12.27 -5.50
C VAL A 117 13.28 13.34 -4.62
N PRO A 118 12.83 14.62 -4.62
CA PRO A 118 13.48 15.66 -3.84
C PRO A 118 13.40 15.38 -2.34
N PRO A 119 14.39 15.83 -1.53
CA PRO A 119 14.30 15.73 -0.08
C PRO A 119 13.04 16.41 0.48
N GLY A 120 12.46 15.82 1.52
CA GLY A 120 11.24 16.35 2.14
C GLY A 120 10.41 15.28 2.85
N GLN A 121 9.26 15.70 3.36
CA GLN A 121 8.30 14.82 4.02
C GLN A 121 7.24 14.38 3.01
N TYR A 122 7.17 13.09 2.74
CA TYR A 122 6.17 12.53 1.83
C TYR A 122 5.01 11.92 2.61
N SER A 123 3.80 12.18 2.14
CA SER A 123 2.60 11.45 2.56
C SER A 123 1.99 10.77 1.35
N LEU A 124 2.04 9.44 1.32
CA LEU A 124 1.32 8.60 0.37
C LEU A 124 -0.01 8.18 1.00
N VAL A 125 -1.11 8.60 0.40
CA VAL A 125 -2.45 8.18 0.77
C VAL A 125 -2.94 7.20 -0.29
N MET A 126 -3.33 6.00 0.13
CA MET A 126 -3.99 5.01 -0.71
C MET A 126 -5.35 4.67 -0.13
N LYS A 127 -6.39 4.70 -0.97
CA LYS A 127 -7.76 4.34 -0.59
C LYS A 127 -8.34 3.35 -1.58
N MET A 128 -8.99 2.32 -1.08
CA MET A 128 -9.87 1.44 -1.82
C MET A 128 -11.28 1.99 -1.73
N VAL A 129 -11.89 2.24 -2.89
CA VAL A 129 -13.20 2.83 -3.05
C VAL A 129 -14.08 1.89 -3.86
N GLU A 130 -15.26 1.59 -3.34
CA GLU A 130 -16.26 0.76 -4.01
C GLU A 130 -17.61 1.46 -3.88
N ALA A 131 -18.37 1.56 -4.97
CA ALA A 131 -19.65 2.30 -5.01
C ALA A 131 -19.57 3.74 -4.44
N ASN A 132 -18.47 4.45 -4.73
CA ASN A 132 -18.16 5.80 -4.22
C ASN A 132 -17.99 5.91 -2.70
N GLN A 133 -17.79 4.79 -2.00
CA GLN A 133 -17.51 4.77 -0.57
C GLN A 133 -16.09 4.27 -0.32
N VAL A 134 -15.36 4.95 0.56
CA VAL A 134 -14.07 4.45 1.03
C VAL A 134 -14.33 3.19 1.85
N LYS A 135 -13.73 2.08 1.40
CA LYS A 135 -13.83 0.78 2.07
C LYS A 135 -12.61 0.49 2.93
N ALA A 136 -11.43 0.89 2.48
CA ALA A 136 -10.19 0.67 3.20
C ALA A 136 -9.12 1.65 2.71
N GLY A 137 -8.02 1.76 3.43
CA GLY A 137 -6.91 2.60 3.01
C GLY A 137 -5.75 2.61 3.99
N TYR A 138 -4.64 3.17 3.54
CA TYR A 138 -3.48 3.44 4.37
C TYR A 138 -2.93 4.82 4.05
N THR A 139 -2.41 5.47 5.08
CA THR A 139 -1.52 6.63 4.95
C THR A 139 -0.12 6.21 5.36
N ILE A 140 0.84 6.44 4.46
CA ILE A 140 2.26 6.15 4.65
C ILE A 140 3.00 7.49 4.68
N LYS A 141 3.73 7.74 5.76
CA LYS A 141 4.57 8.94 5.90
C LYS A 141 6.03 8.56 5.82
N VAL A 142 6.81 9.28 5.01
CA VAL A 142 8.23 9.01 4.79
C VAL A 142 9.00 10.32 4.67
N THR A 143 9.98 10.53 5.53
CA THR A 143 10.97 11.59 5.36
C THR A 143 12.16 11.12 4.52
N ILE A 144 12.44 11.82 3.43
CA ILE A 144 13.63 11.65 2.57
C ILE A 144 14.59 12.81 2.88
N LYS A 145 15.86 12.50 3.12
CA LYS A 145 16.90 13.48 3.51
C LYS A 145 17.94 13.64 2.42
#